data_AF-A0A3B9UE95-F1
#
_entry.id   AF-A0A3B9UE95-F1
#
_cell.length_a   1.000
_cell.length_b   1.000
_cell.length_c   1.000
_cell.angle_alpha   90.00
_cell.angle_beta   90.00
_cell.angle_gamma   90.00
#
_symmetry.space_group_name_H-M   'P 1'
#
loop_
_entity.id
_entity.type
_entity.pdbx_description
1 polymer ?
#
loop_
_entity_poly.entity_id
_entity_poly.type
_entity_poly.pdbx_seq_one_letter_code
_entity_poly.pdbx_strand_id
1 'polypeptide(L)'
;REFDAIAKEIEFQELEIQLAEKHIREFEASLESKTLSLESVEAKLAERSSHLDFKKKELDNIILETQREEELLLAKSETLSAVVGDDRLLSAYRRIRDKVRNGLAVVSIERGASAGSFFTIPPQRQMEIAQRKKITIDEHSGRILVDPLLAQEEEQKMAIELSSILG
;
A
#
# COMPACT_ATOMS: atom_id res chain seq x y z
N ARG A 1 29.42 58.40 -57.51
CA ARG A 1 30.28 57.24 -57.18
C ARG A 1 30.44 57.06 -55.68
N GLU A 2 31.07 57.97 -54.92
CA GLU A 2 31.13 57.83 -53.44
C GLU A 2 29.77 58.07 -52.76
N PHE A 3 29.01 59.07 -53.21
CA PHE A 3 27.65 59.32 -52.71
C PHE A 3 26.68 58.16 -52.96
N ASP A 4 26.77 57.49 -54.12
CA ASP A 4 25.92 56.32 -54.42
C ASP A 4 26.27 55.10 -53.55
N ALA A 5 27.54 54.98 -53.15
CA ALA A 5 27.99 53.92 -52.25
C ALA A 5 27.48 54.16 -50.83
N ILE A 6 27.59 55.40 -50.32
CA ILE A 6 27.06 55.79 -49.01
C ILE A 6 25.54 55.62 -48.96
N ALA A 7 24.82 56.00 -50.02
CA ALA A 7 23.37 55.82 -50.08
C ALA A 7 22.95 54.35 -49.98
N LYS A 8 23.67 53.44 -50.66
CA LYS A 8 23.43 51.99 -50.56
C LYS A 8 23.78 51.42 -49.19
N GLU A 9 24.85 51.93 -48.58
CA GLU A 9 25.23 51.55 -47.21
C GLU A 9 24.12 51.92 -46.21
N ILE A 10 23.56 53.13 -46.33
CA ILE A 10 22.45 53.60 -45.47
C ILE A 10 21.21 52.71 -45.66
N GLU A 11 20.85 52.41 -46.91
CA GLU A 11 19.70 51.55 -47.22
C GLU A 11 19.90 50.12 -46.69
N PHE A 12 21.13 49.60 -46.74
CA PHE A 12 21.49 48.32 -46.13
C PHE A 12 21.37 48.35 -44.60
N GLN A 13 21.87 49.41 -43.95
CA GLN A 13 21.76 49.58 -42.50
C GLN A 13 20.29 49.73 -42.04
N GLU A 14 19.44 50.42 -42.81
CA GLU A 14 18.00 50.51 -42.52
C GLU A 14 17.31 49.13 -42.62
N LEU A 15 17.70 48.30 -43.59
CA LEU A 15 17.20 46.92 -43.68
C LEU A 15 17.66 46.05 -42.51
N GLU A 16 18.90 46.21 -42.03
CA GLU A 16 19.39 45.51 -40.84
C GLU A 16 18.63 45.93 -39.58
N ILE A 17 18.34 47.23 -39.42
CA ILE A 17 17.53 47.74 -38.30
C ILE A 17 16.13 47.11 -38.33
N GLN A 18 15.46 47.10 -39.50
CA GLN A 18 14.13 46.49 -39.62
C GLN A 18 14.14 44.99 -39.31
N LEU A 19 15.20 44.27 -39.71
CA LEU A 19 15.37 42.85 -39.40
C LEU A 19 15.57 42.64 -37.89
N ALA A 20 16.40 43.46 -37.26
CA ALA A 20 16.62 43.42 -35.81
C ALA A 20 15.34 43.71 -35.02
N GLU A 21 14.57 44.73 -35.41
CA GLU A 21 13.26 45.04 -34.82
C GLU A 21 12.23 43.92 -35.00
N LYS A 22 12.28 43.21 -36.12
CA LYS A 22 11.45 42.02 -36.33
C LYS A 22 11.84 40.90 -35.35
N HIS A 23 13.13 40.60 -35.23
CA HIS A 23 13.61 39.59 -34.29
C HIS A 23 13.28 39.94 -32.83
N ILE A 24 13.42 41.21 -32.43
CA ILE A 24 13.07 41.66 -31.07
C ILE A 24 11.60 41.34 -30.77
N ARG A 25 10.68 41.71 -31.68
CA ARG A 25 9.24 41.41 -31.51
C ARG A 25 8.94 39.92 -31.44
N GLU A 26 9.60 39.11 -32.27
CA GLU A 26 9.43 37.65 -32.24
C GLU A 26 9.93 37.05 -30.90
N PHE A 27 11.07 37.52 -30.39
CA PHE A 27 11.59 37.08 -29.11
C PHE A 27 10.74 37.54 -27.92
N GLU A 28 10.22 38.77 -27.94
CA GLU A 28 9.29 39.27 -26.92
C GLU A 28 8.03 38.41 -26.85
N ALA A 29 7.41 38.10 -27.99
CA ALA A 29 6.24 37.22 -28.04
C ALA A 29 6.56 35.79 -27.54
N SER A 30 7.74 35.26 -27.89
CA SER A 30 8.17 33.96 -27.37
C SER A 30 8.44 33.99 -25.86
N LEU A 31 8.94 35.10 -25.33
CA LEU A 31 9.25 35.27 -23.92
C LEU A 31 7.95 35.35 -23.10
N GLU A 32 6.96 36.11 -23.57
CA GLU A 32 5.64 36.17 -22.98
C GLU A 32 4.98 34.78 -22.92
N SER A 33 4.96 34.06 -24.05
CA SER A 33 4.40 32.70 -24.11
C SER A 33 5.09 31.73 -23.14
N LYS A 34 6.43 31.78 -23.06
CA LYS A 34 7.20 30.93 -22.13
C LYS A 34 6.93 31.30 -20.67
N THR A 35 6.78 32.58 -20.36
CA THR A 35 6.49 33.06 -19.00
C THR A 35 5.12 32.58 -18.53
N LEU A 36 4.09 32.70 -19.38
CA LEU A 36 2.75 32.17 -19.09
C LEU A 36 2.75 30.65 -18.89
N SER A 37 3.53 29.93 -19.70
CA SER A 37 3.69 28.48 -19.52
C SER A 37 4.40 28.14 -18.21
N LEU A 38 5.41 28.92 -17.82
CA LEU A 38 6.13 28.74 -16.56
C LEU A 38 5.21 28.93 -15.37
N GLU A 39 4.45 30.02 -15.33
CA GLU A 39 3.47 30.31 -14.28
C GLU A 39 2.43 29.18 -14.14
N SER A 40 1.93 28.65 -15.27
CA SER A 40 1.01 27.51 -15.26
C SER A 40 1.64 26.24 -14.67
N VAL A 41 2.91 25.97 -14.98
CA VAL A 41 3.65 24.82 -14.47
C VAL A 41 3.94 24.98 -12.98
N GLU A 42 4.36 26.17 -12.54
CA GLU A 42 4.62 26.46 -11.14
C GLU A 42 3.36 26.35 -10.28
N ALA A 43 2.22 26.85 -10.77
CA ALA A 43 0.93 26.70 -10.10
C ALA A 43 0.55 25.22 -9.93
N LYS A 44 0.69 24.42 -10.99
CA LYS A 44 0.45 22.97 -10.93
C LYS A 44 1.42 22.27 -10.00
N LEU A 45 2.69 22.68 -9.97
CA LEU A 45 3.70 22.10 -9.09
C LEU A 45 3.37 22.38 -7.61
N ALA A 46 2.97 23.60 -7.29
CA ALA A 46 2.57 24.00 -5.95
C ALA A 46 1.34 23.21 -5.47
N GLU A 47 0.31 23.09 -6.33
CA GLU A 47 -0.87 22.27 -6.06
C GLU A 47 -0.48 20.80 -5.79
N ARG A 48 0.30 20.18 -6.69
CA ARG A 48 0.71 18.78 -6.55
C ARG A 48 1.56 18.53 -5.31
N SER A 49 2.45 19.46 -4.98
CA SER A 49 3.29 19.37 -3.77
C SER A 49 2.43 19.41 -2.50
N SER A 50 1.48 20.35 -2.43
CA SER A 50 0.53 20.44 -1.31
C SER A 50 -0.30 19.16 -1.14
N HIS A 51 -0.83 18.62 -2.25
CA HIS A 51 -1.57 17.35 -2.23
C HIS A 51 -0.71 16.17 -1.78
N LEU A 52 0.55 16.13 -2.19
CA LEU A 52 1.47 15.07 -1.79
C LEU A 52 1.75 15.13 -0.28
N ASP A 53 2.01 16.31 0.25
CA ASP A 53 2.30 16.50 1.67
C ASP A 53 1.09 16.16 2.54
N PHE A 54 -0.11 16.53 2.11
CA PHE A 54 -1.34 16.13 2.78
C PHE A 54 -1.49 14.60 2.82
N LYS A 55 -1.35 13.93 1.68
CA LYS A 55 -1.46 12.46 1.61
C LYS A 55 -0.40 11.74 2.42
N LYS A 56 0.83 12.27 2.47
CA LYS A 56 1.90 11.72 3.31
C LYS A 56 1.54 11.78 4.78
N LYS A 57 1.03 12.93 5.25
CA LYS A 57 0.58 13.07 6.65
C LYS A 57 -0.57 12.13 7.00
N GLU A 58 -1.53 11.95 6.09
CA GLU A 58 -2.59 10.95 6.29
C GLU A 58 -2.02 9.53 6.38
N LEU A 59 -1.10 9.18 5.50
CA LEU A 59 -0.44 7.87 5.52
C LEU A 59 0.36 7.67 6.82
N ASP A 60 1.09 8.67 7.28
CA ASP A 60 1.85 8.62 8.53
C ASP A 60 0.92 8.39 9.73
N ASN A 61 -0.25 9.04 9.76
CA ASN A 61 -1.25 8.80 10.80
C ASN A 61 -1.79 7.36 10.75
N ILE A 62 -2.11 6.84 9.56
CA ILE A 62 -2.57 5.45 9.38
C ILE A 62 -1.50 4.46 9.83
N ILE A 63 -0.22 4.72 9.51
CA ILE A 63 0.90 3.89 9.94
C ILE A 63 0.99 3.87 11.47
N LEU A 64 0.89 5.03 12.12
CA LEU A 64 0.93 5.13 13.58
C LEU A 64 -0.23 4.38 14.25
N GLU A 65 -1.43 4.49 13.71
CA GLU A 65 -2.61 3.74 14.19
C GLU A 65 -2.39 2.23 14.04
N THR A 66 -1.97 1.78 12.85
CA THR A 66 -1.71 0.37 12.56
C THR A 66 -0.59 -0.20 13.43
N GLN A 67 0.46 0.58 13.69
CA GLN A 67 1.58 0.15 14.52
C GLN A 67 1.14 -0.11 15.97
N ARG A 68 0.30 0.76 16.53
CA ARG A 68 -0.25 0.56 17.87
C ARG A 68 -1.08 -0.71 17.96
N GLU A 69 -1.91 -0.98 16.96
CA GLU A 69 -2.69 -2.22 16.88
C GLU A 69 -1.78 -3.46 16.77
N GLU A 70 -0.74 -3.38 15.93
CA GLU A 70 0.22 -4.47 15.75
C GLU A 70 0.97 -4.79 17.05
N GLU A 71 1.46 -3.78 17.77
CA GLU A 71 2.15 -3.96 19.06
C GLU A 71 1.23 -4.63 20.10
N LEU A 72 -0.04 -4.23 20.17
CA LEU A 72 -1.04 -4.84 21.05
C LEU A 72 -1.29 -6.32 20.69
N LEU A 73 -1.47 -6.61 19.40
CA LEU A 73 -1.68 -7.97 18.91
C LEU A 73 -0.46 -8.87 19.14
N LEU A 74 0.76 -8.33 19.00
CA LEU A 74 2.00 -9.05 19.29
C LEU A 74 2.12 -9.39 20.77
N ALA A 75 1.89 -8.41 21.67
CA ALA A 75 1.89 -8.67 23.11
C ALA A 75 0.84 -9.71 23.51
N LYS A 76 -0.37 -9.64 22.91
CA LYS A 76 -1.40 -10.66 23.13
C LYS A 76 -0.98 -12.03 22.61
N SER A 77 -0.35 -12.10 21.43
CA SER A 77 0.18 -13.35 20.88
C SER A 77 1.22 -13.98 21.80
N GLU A 78 2.07 -13.19 22.46
CA GLU A 78 3.03 -13.69 23.45
C GLU A 78 2.35 -14.22 24.70
N THR A 79 1.40 -13.47 25.28
CA THR A 79 0.65 -13.93 26.47
C THR A 79 -0.13 -15.22 26.20
N LEU A 80 -0.81 -15.34 25.06
CA LEU A 80 -1.51 -16.56 24.67
C LEU A 80 -0.55 -17.72 24.42
N SER A 81 0.62 -17.44 23.82
CA SER A 81 1.66 -18.47 23.63
C SER A 81 2.12 -19.06 24.97
N ALA A 82 2.24 -18.24 26.01
CA ALA A 82 2.61 -18.70 27.35
C ALA A 82 1.52 -19.60 27.99
N VAL A 83 0.24 -19.38 27.68
CA VAL A 83 -0.88 -20.18 28.18
C VAL A 83 -0.93 -21.59 27.58
N VAL A 84 -0.49 -21.76 26.32
CA VAL A 84 -0.52 -23.06 25.63
C VAL A 84 0.32 -24.12 26.36
N GLY A 85 1.43 -23.72 27.02
CA GLY A 85 2.21 -24.56 27.93
C GLY A 85 2.98 -25.74 27.29
N ASP A 86 2.77 -26.04 26.00
CA ASP A 86 3.49 -27.09 25.24
C ASP A 86 4.36 -26.49 24.13
N ASP A 87 5.67 -26.48 24.36
CA ASP A 87 6.68 -25.98 23.43
C ASP A 87 6.69 -26.72 22.08
N ARG A 88 6.31 -27.99 22.05
CA ARG A 88 6.27 -28.78 20.79
C ARG A 88 5.14 -28.28 19.89
N LEU A 89 3.98 -27.99 20.47
CA LEU A 89 2.84 -27.44 19.74
C LEU A 89 3.13 -26.03 19.24
N LEU A 90 3.75 -25.19 20.07
CA LEU A 90 4.16 -23.85 19.67
C LEU A 90 5.21 -23.88 18.56
N SER A 91 6.19 -24.79 18.64
CA SER A 91 7.20 -24.97 17.59
C SER A 91 6.58 -25.42 16.27
N ALA A 92 5.64 -26.37 16.31
CA ALA A 92 4.91 -26.81 15.13
C ALA A 92 4.08 -25.68 14.51
N TYR A 93 3.36 -24.92 15.34
CA TYR A 93 2.58 -23.75 14.91
C TYR A 93 3.47 -22.69 14.23
N ARG A 94 4.59 -22.31 14.86
CA ARG A 94 5.53 -21.31 14.31
C ARG A 94 6.12 -21.79 12.99
N ARG A 95 6.52 -23.07 12.91
CA ARG A 95 7.04 -23.66 11.68
C ARG A 95 6.03 -23.62 10.53
N ILE A 96 4.73 -23.84 10.82
CA ILE A 96 3.69 -23.71 9.78
C ILE A 96 3.55 -22.24 9.37
N ARG A 97 3.48 -21.32 10.34
CA ARG A 97 3.35 -19.87 10.11
C ARG A 97 4.47 -19.31 9.22
N ASP A 98 5.71 -19.74 9.46
CA ASP A 98 6.88 -19.32 8.66
C ASP A 98 6.88 -19.92 7.24
N LYS A 99 6.29 -21.12 7.07
CA LYS A 99 6.24 -21.81 5.78
C LYS A 99 5.15 -21.24 4.86
N VAL A 100 4.01 -20.80 5.42
CA VAL A 100 2.87 -20.33 4.63
C VAL A 100 2.95 -18.83 4.35
N ARG A 101 2.78 -18.44 3.08
CA ARG A 101 2.97 -17.04 2.63
C ARG A 101 2.05 -16.02 3.31
N ASN A 102 0.89 -16.45 3.79
CA ASN A 102 -0.10 -15.59 4.47
C ASN A 102 -0.05 -15.70 6.00
N GLY A 103 0.90 -16.44 6.57
CA GLY A 103 1.03 -16.61 8.02
C GLY A 103 -0.11 -17.38 8.73
N LEU A 104 -1.08 -17.92 7.99
CA LEU A 104 -2.23 -18.61 8.58
C LEU A 104 -1.90 -20.07 8.92
N ALA A 105 -1.45 -20.31 10.14
CA ALA A 105 -1.14 -21.65 10.63
C ALA A 105 -2.36 -22.45 11.09
N VAL A 106 -3.43 -21.78 11.52
CA VAL A 106 -4.70 -22.39 11.95
C VAL A 106 -5.81 -21.86 11.04
N VAL A 107 -6.66 -22.75 10.51
CA VAL A 107 -7.77 -22.39 9.61
C VAL A 107 -9.02 -23.22 9.91
N SER A 108 -10.18 -22.61 9.70
CA SER A 108 -11.49 -23.26 9.86
C SER A 108 -11.89 -24.04 8.61
N ILE A 109 -12.94 -24.86 8.75
CA ILE A 109 -13.62 -25.51 7.62
C ILE A 109 -14.76 -24.61 7.14
N GLU A 110 -14.75 -24.21 5.89
CA GLU A 110 -15.81 -23.40 5.28
C GLU A 110 -16.49 -24.19 4.17
N ARG A 111 -17.81 -24.40 4.29
CA ARG A 111 -18.62 -25.14 3.30
C ARG A 111 -18.03 -26.51 2.92
N GLY A 112 -17.40 -27.17 3.89
CA GLY A 112 -16.77 -28.48 3.69
C GLY A 112 -15.37 -28.45 3.07
N ALA A 113 -14.74 -27.27 2.94
CA ALA A 113 -13.36 -27.13 2.47
C ALA A 113 -12.48 -26.40 3.50
N SER A 114 -11.17 -26.60 3.45
CA SER A 114 -10.24 -25.80 4.27
C SER A 114 -10.25 -24.34 3.80
N ALA A 115 -10.44 -23.38 4.70
CA ALA A 115 -10.32 -21.95 4.40
C ALA A 115 -8.91 -21.52 3.92
N GLY A 116 -7.92 -22.41 4.05
CA GLY A 116 -6.55 -22.16 3.65
C GLY A 116 -6.13 -22.70 2.28
N SER A 117 -6.48 -23.96 2.00
CA SER A 117 -6.13 -24.66 0.75
C SER A 117 -7.29 -24.80 -0.22
N PHE A 118 -8.51 -24.44 0.22
CA PHE A 118 -9.78 -24.64 -0.49
C PHE A 118 -10.04 -26.11 -0.88
N PHE A 119 -9.29 -27.05 -0.30
CA PHE A 119 -9.46 -28.46 -0.56
C PHE A 119 -10.67 -29.01 0.19
N THR A 120 -11.49 -29.80 -0.50
CA THR A 120 -12.69 -30.41 0.09
C THR A 120 -12.30 -31.48 1.10
N ILE A 121 -12.80 -31.34 2.33
CA ILE A 121 -12.58 -32.27 3.43
C ILE A 121 -13.74 -33.27 3.44
N PRO A 122 -13.49 -34.58 3.42
CA PRO A 122 -14.55 -35.58 3.48
C PRO A 122 -15.43 -35.44 4.74
N PRO A 123 -16.74 -35.73 4.68
CA PRO A 123 -17.66 -35.57 5.82
C PRO A 123 -17.22 -36.29 7.10
N GLN A 124 -16.59 -37.47 6.97
CA GLN A 124 -16.06 -38.23 8.11
C GLN A 124 -14.99 -37.43 8.88
N ARG A 125 -14.05 -36.79 8.18
CA ARG A 125 -13.03 -35.93 8.81
C ARG A 125 -13.65 -34.66 9.40
N GLN A 126 -14.67 -34.09 8.76
CA GLN A 126 -15.37 -32.93 9.32
C GLN A 126 -16.00 -33.28 10.68
N MET A 127 -16.61 -34.46 10.80
CA MET A 127 -17.14 -34.95 12.08
C MET A 127 -16.03 -35.15 13.13
N GLU A 128 -14.87 -35.67 12.75
CA GLU A 128 -13.72 -35.80 13.67
C GLU A 128 -13.24 -34.44 14.19
N ILE A 129 -13.19 -33.44 13.32
CA ILE A 129 -12.78 -32.06 13.67
C ILE A 129 -13.82 -31.41 14.58
N ALA A 130 -15.11 -31.59 14.29
CA ALA A 130 -16.23 -31.10 15.10
C ALA A 130 -16.25 -31.71 16.52
N GLN A 131 -15.71 -32.92 16.70
CA GLN A 131 -15.60 -33.55 18.04
C GLN A 131 -14.52 -32.91 18.93
N ARG A 132 -13.61 -32.09 18.36
CA ARG A 132 -12.56 -31.36 19.10
C ARG A 132 -11.67 -32.24 20.02
N LYS A 133 -11.56 -33.56 19.72
CA LYS A 133 -10.83 -34.52 20.56
C LYS A 133 -9.31 -34.55 20.30
N LYS A 134 -8.88 -34.19 19.10
CA LYS A 134 -7.48 -34.21 18.67
C LYS A 134 -7.19 -33.05 17.72
N ILE A 135 -5.96 -32.57 17.72
CA ILE A 135 -5.48 -31.61 16.72
C ILE A 135 -5.42 -32.31 15.37
N THR A 136 -6.08 -31.75 14.36
CA THR A 136 -6.12 -32.29 13.00
C THR A 136 -5.37 -31.36 12.06
N ILE A 137 -4.60 -31.92 11.14
CA ILE A 137 -3.78 -31.16 10.19
C ILE A 137 -4.30 -31.43 8.78
N ASP A 138 -4.37 -30.40 7.94
CA ASP A 138 -4.64 -30.54 6.51
C ASP A 138 -3.44 -31.20 5.81
N GLU A 139 -3.69 -32.30 5.11
CA GLU A 139 -2.67 -33.05 4.37
C GLU A 139 -2.12 -32.25 3.19
N HIS A 140 -2.89 -31.30 2.65
CA HIS A 140 -2.50 -30.52 1.48
C HIS A 140 -1.68 -29.28 1.86
N SER A 141 -2.11 -28.52 2.87
CA SER A 141 -1.42 -27.30 3.30
C SER A 141 -0.50 -27.46 4.51
N GLY A 142 -0.67 -28.53 5.29
CA GLY A 142 0.00 -28.70 6.58
C GLY A 142 -0.53 -27.77 7.67
N ARG A 143 -1.66 -27.07 7.46
CA ARG A 143 -2.28 -26.17 8.43
C ARG A 143 -3.11 -26.93 9.45
N ILE A 144 -3.24 -26.38 10.65
CA ILE A 144 -4.10 -26.94 11.69
C ILE A 144 -5.56 -26.61 11.35
N LEU A 145 -6.42 -27.62 11.37
CA LEU A 145 -7.84 -27.50 11.11
C LEU A 145 -8.63 -27.40 12.40
N VAL A 146 -9.52 -26.42 12.48
CA VAL A 146 -10.43 -26.22 13.60
C VAL A 146 -11.88 -26.24 13.16
N ASP A 147 -12.74 -26.60 14.11
CA ASP A 147 -14.19 -26.57 13.94
C ASP A 147 -14.70 -25.15 13.63
N PRO A 148 -15.67 -24.97 12.73
CA PRO A 148 -16.10 -23.64 12.30
C PRO A 148 -16.79 -22.84 13.42
N LEU A 149 -17.53 -23.51 14.31
CA LEU A 149 -18.18 -22.84 15.43
C LEU A 149 -17.15 -22.32 16.43
N LEU A 150 -16.11 -23.12 16.71
CA LEU A 150 -15.02 -22.69 17.58
C LEU A 150 -14.30 -21.47 17.00
N ALA A 151 -13.99 -21.49 15.70
CA ALA A 151 -13.35 -20.36 15.03
C ALA A 151 -14.19 -19.08 15.15
N GLN A 152 -15.50 -19.19 14.92
CA GLN A 152 -16.42 -18.06 15.03
C GLN A 152 -16.52 -17.51 16.47
N GLU A 153 -16.57 -18.39 17.47
CA GLU A 153 -16.59 -17.99 18.89
C GLU A 153 -15.33 -17.20 19.27
N GLU A 154 -14.15 -17.67 18.86
CA GLU A 154 -12.89 -17.00 19.16
C GLU A 154 -12.71 -15.70 18.37
N GLU A 155 -13.16 -15.65 17.11
CA GLU A 155 -13.19 -14.41 16.32
C GLU A 155 -14.08 -13.35 16.99
N GLN A 156 -15.26 -13.72 17.48
CA GLN A 156 -16.16 -12.79 18.18
C GLN A 156 -15.55 -12.30 19.49
N LYS A 157 -14.96 -13.19 20.30
CA LYS A 157 -14.27 -12.80 21.54
C LYS A 157 -13.14 -11.81 21.27
N MET A 158 -12.31 -12.11 20.26
CA MET A 158 -11.20 -11.23 19.89
C MET A 158 -11.69 -9.88 19.36
N ALA A 159 -12.76 -9.86 18.56
CA ALA A 159 -13.35 -8.61 18.06
C ALA A 159 -13.88 -7.73 19.20
N ILE A 160 -14.57 -8.33 20.19
CA ILE A 160 -15.05 -7.61 21.38
C ILE A 160 -13.86 -7.07 22.19
N GLU A 161 -12.85 -7.91 22.44
CA GLU A 161 -11.68 -7.52 23.22
C GLU A 161 -10.90 -6.38 22.54
N LEU A 162 -10.66 -6.46 21.23
CA LEU A 162 -10.01 -5.39 20.46
C LEU A 162 -10.83 -4.10 20.48
N SER A 163 -12.14 -4.19 20.31
CA SER A 163 -13.02 -3.00 20.38
C SER A 163 -12.98 -2.32 21.74
N SER A 164 -12.73 -3.06 22.82
CA SER A 164 -12.62 -2.51 24.18
C SER A 164 -11.27 -1.87 24.50
N ILE A 165 -10.23 -2.20 23.73
CA ILE A 165 -8.86 -1.71 23.91
C ILE A 165 -8.57 -0.51 22.97
N LEU A 166 -9.19 -0.50 21.79
CA LEU A 166 -8.99 0.51 20.74
C LEU A 166 -10.08 1.58 20.71
N GLY A 167 -11.21 1.36 21.39
CA GLY A 167 -12.28 2.36 21.60
C GLY A 167 -12.07 3.17 22.87
#